data_AF-A0A2P6C6W1-F1
#
_entry.id   AF-A0A2P6C6W1-F1
#
_cell.length_a   1.000
_cell.length_b   1.000
_cell.length_c   1.000
_cell.angle_alpha   90.00
_cell.angle_beta   90.00
_cell.angle_gamma   90.00
#
_symmetry.space_group_name_H-M   'P 1'
#
loop_
_entity.id
_entity.type
_entity.pdbx_description
1 polymer ?
#
loop_
_entity_poly.entity_id
_entity_poly.type
_entity_poly.pdbx_seq_one_letter_code
_entity_poly.pdbx_strand_id
1 'polypeptide(L)'
;NPALADFPTEYHSNWQWWDAMTNSNAIILDDLPKMTPIVRVVDDWFKNRRLGLVFEAKVGKGKIIISGIDLHTNLESRLEAKQLLYSLKKYMTTVKFNPEVSLEINQIKKLLK
;
A
#
# COMPACT_ATOMS: atom_id res chain seq x y z
N ASN A 1 9.70 1.72 -6.45
CA ASN A 1 8.42 1.51 -7.16
C ASN A 1 7.94 2.88 -7.68
N PRO A 2 7.45 3.04 -8.92
CA PRO A 2 6.97 4.34 -9.45
C PRO A 2 5.93 5.02 -8.56
N ALA A 3 5.16 4.25 -7.78
CA ALA A 3 4.20 4.76 -6.81
C ALA A 3 4.80 5.64 -5.70
N LEU A 4 6.10 5.51 -5.44
CA LEU A 4 6.82 6.24 -4.40
C LEU A 4 7.77 7.30 -4.99
N ALA A 5 7.69 7.60 -6.30
CA ALA A 5 8.63 8.51 -6.97
C ALA A 5 8.60 9.94 -6.41
N ASP A 6 7.46 10.38 -5.88
CA ASP A 6 7.29 11.69 -5.26
C ASP A 6 7.26 11.63 -3.72
N PHE A 7 7.49 10.45 -3.13
CA PHE A 7 7.63 10.31 -1.68
C PHE A 7 9.13 10.32 -1.34
N PRO A 8 9.62 11.21 -0.46
CA PRO A 8 11.03 11.29 -0.09
C PRO A 8 11.41 10.07 0.74
N THR A 9 11.68 8.96 0.05
CA THR A 9 11.93 7.66 0.64
C THR A 9 13.17 7.05 0.04
N GLU A 10 13.81 6.19 0.82
CA GLU A 10 14.98 5.43 0.43
C GLU A 10 14.62 3.94 0.41
N TYR A 11 15.56 3.11 -0.04
CA TYR A 11 15.37 1.66 -0.03
C TYR A 11 15.18 1.08 1.39
N HIS A 12 15.60 1.82 2.43
CA HIS A 12 15.45 1.46 3.84
C HIS A 12 14.48 2.37 4.58
N SER A 13 13.88 1.85 5.65
CA SER A 13 13.00 2.62 6.53
C SER A 13 13.78 3.76 7.20
N ASN A 14 13.25 4.97 7.11
CA ASN A 14 13.75 6.17 7.75
C ASN A 14 12.55 6.94 8.37
N TRP A 15 12.77 8.10 8.98
CA TRP A 15 11.77 8.82 9.77
C TRP A 15 10.46 9.10 9.02
N GLN A 16 10.49 9.22 7.69
CA GLN A 16 9.31 9.44 6.86
C GLN A 16 8.28 8.29 6.95
N TRP A 17 8.70 7.10 7.41
CA TRP A 17 7.81 5.96 7.64
C TRP A 17 7.23 5.92 9.04
N TRP A 18 7.67 6.77 9.98
CA TRP A 18 7.22 6.73 11.37
C TRP A 18 5.70 6.85 11.49
N ASP A 19 5.12 7.84 10.81
CA ASP A 19 3.68 8.06 10.81
C ASP A 19 2.93 6.88 10.16
N ALA A 20 3.43 6.42 9.01
CA ALA A 20 2.85 5.29 8.29
C ALA A 20 2.88 4.00 9.12
N MET A 21 3.95 3.73 9.88
CA MET A 21 4.07 2.56 10.72
C MET A 21 3.22 2.67 12.00
N THR A 22 3.08 3.88 12.55
CA THR A 22 2.29 4.14 13.77
C THR A 22 0.79 4.10 13.49
N ASN A 23 0.37 4.60 12.33
CA ASN A 23 -1.02 4.73 11.93
C ASN A 23 -1.36 3.80 10.77
N SER A 24 -1.00 2.51 10.89
CA SER A 24 -1.38 1.49 9.90
C SER A 24 -1.75 0.15 10.49
N ASN A 25 -2.50 -0.61 9.69
CA ASN A 25 -2.72 -2.04 9.88
C ASN A 25 -2.10 -2.80 8.72
N ALA A 26 -1.23 -3.77 9.04
CA ALA A 26 -0.65 -4.65 8.03
C ALA A 26 -1.72 -5.54 7.40
N ILE A 27 -1.69 -5.66 6.07
CA ILE A 27 -2.63 -6.49 5.32
C ILE A 27 -1.97 -7.84 5.06
N ILE A 28 -2.64 -8.92 5.49
CA ILE A 28 -2.22 -10.29 5.23
C ILE A 28 -2.58 -10.64 3.78
N LEU A 29 -1.56 -10.96 2.98
CA LEU A 29 -1.69 -11.29 1.56
C LEU A 29 -1.65 -12.81 1.30
N ASP A 30 -1.68 -13.64 2.35
CA ASP A 30 -1.51 -15.09 2.24
C ASP A 30 -2.62 -15.76 1.41
N ASP A 31 -3.85 -15.27 1.50
CA ASP A 31 -5.00 -15.76 0.74
C ASP A 31 -5.15 -15.09 -0.64
N LEU A 32 -4.26 -14.16 -0.98
CA LEU A 32 -4.25 -13.47 -2.26
C LEU A 32 -3.27 -14.15 -3.24
N PRO A 33 -3.52 -14.00 -4.57
CA PRO A 33 -2.56 -14.40 -5.59
C PRO A 33 -1.17 -13.83 -5.30
N LYS A 34 -0.13 -14.54 -5.74
CA LYS A 34 1.25 -14.08 -5.56
C LYS A 34 1.40 -12.70 -6.21
N MET A 35 1.66 -11.69 -5.38
CA MET A 35 1.81 -10.31 -5.79
C MET A 35 2.93 -9.63 -4.99
N THR A 36 3.54 -8.62 -5.60
CA THR A 36 4.58 -7.83 -4.96
C THR A 36 3.94 -6.54 -4.43
N PRO A 37 3.82 -6.35 -3.10
CA PRO A 37 3.30 -5.11 -2.56
C PRO A 37 4.22 -3.93 -2.90
N ILE A 38 3.64 -2.73 -3.02
CA ILE A 38 4.37 -1.47 -3.20
C ILE A 38 5.19 -1.17 -1.95
N VAL A 39 4.57 -1.36 -0.78
CA VAL A 39 5.22 -1.24 0.53
C VAL A 39 5.01 -2.55 1.27
N ARG A 40 6.12 -3.24 1.56
CA ARG A 40 6.14 -4.51 2.30
C ARG A 40 6.55 -4.25 3.75
N VAL A 41 5.89 -4.95 4.67
CA VAL A 41 6.37 -5.06 6.06
C VAL A 41 6.90 -6.47 6.26
N VAL A 42 8.02 -6.57 6.98
CA VAL A 42 8.59 -7.86 7.37
C VAL A 42 7.86 -8.31 8.62
N ASP A 43 7.24 -9.50 8.55
CA ASP A 43 6.56 -10.11 9.68
C ASP A 43 7.56 -10.64 10.73
N ASP A 44 7.04 -11.05 11.88
CA ASP A 44 7.84 -11.76 12.88
C ASP A 44 8.47 -13.06 12.32
N TRP A 45 9.55 -13.50 12.98
CA TRP A 45 10.30 -14.70 12.61
C TRP A 45 9.54 -16.01 12.86
N PHE A 46 8.35 -15.96 13.47
CA PHE A 46 7.61 -17.14 13.88
C PHE A 46 6.54 -17.55 12.86
N LYS A 47 5.84 -16.59 12.24
CA LYS A 47 4.75 -16.88 11.29
C LYS A 47 5.09 -16.62 9.83
N ASN A 48 6.08 -15.77 9.55
CA ASN A 48 6.57 -15.47 8.19
C ASN A 48 5.44 -15.20 7.17
N ARG A 49 4.44 -14.42 7.56
CA ARG A 49 3.29 -14.10 6.69
C ARG A 49 3.71 -13.14 5.58
N ARG A 50 3.01 -13.21 4.44
CA ARG A 50 3.17 -12.21 3.39
C ARG A 50 2.38 -10.96 3.78
N LEU A 51 3.04 -10.00 4.42
CA LEU A 51 2.43 -8.73 4.81
C LEU A 51 2.71 -7.61 3.81
N GLY A 52 1.67 -6.82 3.50
CA GLY A 52 1.77 -5.60 2.72
C GLY A 52 1.07 -4.43 3.41
N LEU A 53 1.64 -3.24 3.30
CA LEU A 53 0.96 -1.99 3.71
C LEU A 53 0.25 -1.32 2.54
N VAL A 54 0.86 -1.37 1.35
CA VAL A 54 0.28 -0.78 0.14
C VAL A 54 0.50 -1.75 -1.01
N PHE A 55 -0.54 -2.01 -1.79
CA PHE A 55 -0.44 -2.82 -3.01
C PHE A 55 -1.46 -2.35 -4.06
N GLU A 56 -1.26 -2.79 -5.30
CA GLU A 56 -2.12 -2.48 -6.43
C GLU A 56 -2.71 -3.74 -7.05
N ALA A 57 -3.92 -3.63 -7.62
CA ALA A 57 -4.56 -4.74 -8.30
C ALA A 57 -5.59 -4.28 -9.34
N LYS A 58 -5.93 -5.17 -10.27
CA LYS A 58 -7.10 -5.04 -11.16
C LYS A 58 -8.32 -5.67 -10.50
N VAL A 59 -9.48 -5.01 -10.61
CA VAL A 59 -10.74 -5.50 -10.03
C VAL A 59 -11.86 -5.22 -11.01
N GLY A 60 -12.42 -6.28 -11.58
CA GLY A 60 -13.39 -6.16 -12.67
C GLY A 60 -12.81 -5.35 -13.83
N LYS A 61 -13.43 -4.22 -14.16
CA LYS A 61 -12.99 -3.31 -15.24
C LYS A 61 -12.06 -2.19 -14.74
N GLY A 62 -11.82 -2.10 -13.43
CA GLY A 62 -11.05 -1.04 -12.79
C GLY A 62 -9.68 -1.48 -12.29
N LYS A 63 -8.89 -0.49 -11.87
CA LYS A 63 -7.61 -0.66 -11.18
C LYS A 63 -7.69 0.05 -9.83
N ILE A 64 -7.14 -0.54 -8.80
CA ILE A 64 -7.18 0.01 -7.44
C ILE A 64 -5.79 -0.02 -6.79
N ILE A 65 -5.60 0.89 -5.84
CA ILE A 65 -4.55 0.80 -4.82
C ILE A 65 -5.25 0.59 -3.48
N ILE A 66 -4.75 -0.36 -2.71
CA ILE A 66 -5.20 -0.63 -1.35
C ILE A 66 -4.07 -0.21 -0.41
N SER A 67 -4.43 0.58 0.61
CA SER A 67 -3.51 1.05 1.65
C SER A 67 -4.07 0.64 3.02
N GLY A 68 -3.26 -0.02 3.83
CA GLY A 68 -3.50 -0.23 5.26
C GLY A 68 -3.02 0.93 6.14
N ILE A 69 -2.34 1.92 5.55
CA ILE A 69 -1.94 3.17 6.21
C ILE A 69 -3.13 4.13 6.22
N ASP A 70 -3.39 4.75 7.37
CA ASP A 70 -4.34 5.85 7.45
C ASP A 70 -3.78 7.08 6.74
N LEU A 71 -4.37 7.36 5.57
CA LEU A 71 -4.03 8.50 4.72
C LEU A 71 -5.16 9.55 4.71
N HIS A 72 -5.99 9.61 5.75
CA HIS A 72 -7.15 10.50 5.78
C HIS A 72 -7.27 11.31 7.08
N THR A 73 -6.93 10.73 8.23
CA THR A 73 -7.12 11.42 9.52
C THR A 73 -6.02 12.44 9.76
N ASN A 74 -6.43 13.69 10.04
CA ASN A 74 -5.53 14.78 10.48
C ASN A 74 -4.32 15.05 9.58
N LEU A 75 -4.50 14.93 8.26
CA LEU A 75 -3.46 15.09 7.24
C LEU A 75 -2.74 16.45 7.25
N GLU A 76 -3.36 17.50 7.79
CA GLU A 76 -2.70 18.82 7.87
C GLU A 76 -1.52 18.81 8.86
N SER A 77 -1.62 18.00 9.92
CA SER A 77 -0.54 17.82 10.89
C SER A 77 0.44 16.69 10.53
N ARG A 78 0.03 15.79 9.61
CA ARG A 78 0.79 14.59 9.20
C ARG A 78 1.34 14.78 7.79
N LEU A 79 2.45 15.51 7.70
CA LEU A 79 3.07 15.88 6.42
C LEU A 79 3.54 14.64 5.63
N GLU A 80 3.99 13.59 6.31
CA GLU A 80 4.43 12.34 5.71
C GLU A 80 3.28 11.61 5.00
N ALA A 81 2.15 11.42 5.70
CA ALA A 81 0.95 10.82 5.13
C ALA A 81 0.40 11.64 3.97
N LYS A 82 0.43 12.98 4.07
CA LYS A 82 0.02 13.89 3.00
C LYS A 82 0.88 13.72 1.75
N GLN A 83 2.20 13.63 1.91
CA GLN A 83 3.11 13.44 0.79
C GLN A 83 2.98 12.04 0.18
N LEU A 84 2.82 11.00 1.01
CA LEU A 84 2.59 9.64 0.54
C LEU A 84 1.30 9.54 -0.28
N LEU A 85 0.20 10.13 0.23
CA LEU A 85 -1.08 10.19 -0.49
C LEU A 85 -0.94 10.91 -1.83
N TYR A 86 -0.19 12.02 -1.87
CA TYR A 86 0.09 12.74 -3.12
C TYR A 86 0.82 11.85 -4.12
N SER A 87 1.90 11.18 -3.70
CA SER A 87 2.68 10.28 -4.56
C SER A 87 1.83 9.14 -5.13
N LEU A 88 1.00 8.50 -4.29
CA LEU A 88 0.10 7.43 -4.72
C LEU A 88 -0.94 7.92 -5.73
N LYS A 89 -1.60 9.06 -5.45
CA LYS A 89 -2.59 9.65 -6.37
C LYS A 89 -1.96 10.04 -7.70
N LYS A 90 -0.78 10.66 -7.68
CA LYS A 90 -0.06 11.03 -8.90
C LYS A 90 0.34 9.81 -9.70
N TYR A 91 0.78 8.73 -9.05
CA TYR A 91 1.06 7.48 -9.75
C TYR A 91 -0.17 6.91 -10.45
N MET A 92 -1.34 6.91 -9.80
CA MET A 92 -2.60 6.41 -10.37
C MET A 92 -3.03 7.14 -11.66
N THR A 93 -2.59 8.38 -11.88
CA THR A 93 -2.92 9.15 -13.09
C THR A 93 -1.94 8.89 -14.24
N THR A 94 -0.88 8.12 -14.02
CA THR A 94 0.14 7.83 -15.04
C THR A 94 -0.12 6.52 -15.76
N VAL A 95 0.41 6.41 -16.98
CA VAL A 95 0.44 5.14 -17.74
C VAL A 95 1.22 4.02 -17.03
N LYS A 96 2.08 4.37 -16.08
CA LYS A 96 2.85 3.42 -15.26
C LYS A 96 1.95 2.64 -14.30
N PHE A 97 0.75 3.15 -13.98
CA PHE A 97 -0.23 2.43 -13.17
C PHE A 97 -0.89 1.31 -13.98
N ASN A 98 -0.20 0.17 -14.03
CA ASN A 98 -0.64 -1.01 -14.77
C ASN A 98 -0.49 -2.29 -13.94
N PRO A 99 -1.30 -2.49 -12.88
CA PRO A 99 -1.24 -3.68 -12.06
C PRO A 99 -1.45 -4.95 -12.89
N GLU A 100 -0.61 -5.96 -12.68
CA GLU A 100 -0.68 -7.24 -13.40
C GLU A 100 -1.66 -8.22 -12.75
N VAL A 101 -1.77 -8.15 -11.42
CA VAL A 101 -2.58 -9.07 -10.62
C VAL A 101 -4.05 -8.65 -10.64
N SER A 102 -4.92 -9.59 -10.99
CA SER A 102 -6.38 -9.42 -10.92
C SER A 102 -6.94 -10.05 -9.65
N LEU A 103 -7.81 -9.33 -8.96
CA LEU A 103 -8.53 -9.77 -7.76
C LEU A 103 -10.03 -9.77 -8.02
N GLU A 104 -10.71 -10.74 -7.43
CA GLU A 104 -12.17 -10.74 -7.37
C GLU A 104 -12.68 -9.82 -6.26
N ILE A 105 -13.85 -9.22 -6.46
CA ILE A 105 -14.51 -8.36 -5.46
C ILE A 105 -14.70 -9.11 -4.13
N ASN A 106 -14.97 -10.42 -4.18
CA ASN A 106 -15.13 -11.24 -2.99
C ASN A 106 -13.84 -11.38 -2.16
N GLN A 107 -12.68 -11.41 -2.82
CA GLN A 107 -11.38 -11.45 -2.12
C GLN A 107 -11.14 -10.14 -1.36
N ILE A 108 -11.50 -9.00 -1.97
CA ILE A 108 -11.36 -7.68 -1.33
C ILE A 108 -12.30 -7.54 -0.13
N LYS A 109 -13.55 -8.01 -0.26
CA LYS A 109 -14.51 -7.98 0.85
C LYS A 109 -14.04 -8.77 2.07
N LYS A 110 -13.26 -9.83 1.88
CA LYS A 110 -12.67 -10.59 2.99
C LYS A 110 -11.60 -9.80 3.75
N LEU A 111 -10.91 -8.86 3.09
CA LEU A 111 -9.89 -8.01 3.71
C LEU A 111 -10.48 -6.86 4.55
N LEU A 112 -11.75 -6.51 4.32
CA LEU A 112 -12.44 -5.42 5.02
C LEU A 112 -13.23 -5.88 6.25
N LYS A 113 -13.20 -7.18 6.57
CA LYS A 113 -13.97 -7.79 7.65
C LYS A 113 -13.22 -7.80 8.98
#